data_AF-A0A6J1LU85-F1
#
_entry.id   AF-A0A6J1LU85-F1
#
_cell.length_a   1.000
_cell.length_b   1.000
_cell.length_c   1.000
_cell.angle_alpha   90.00
_cell.angle_beta   90.00
_cell.angle_gamma   90.00
#
_symmetry.space_group_name_H-M   'P 1'
#
loop_
_entity.id
_entity.type
_entity.pdbx_description
1 polymer ?
#
loop_
_entity_poly.entity_id
_entity_poly.type
_entity_poly.pdbx_seq_one_letter_code
_entity_poly.pdbx_strand_id
1 'polypeptide(L)'
;MVCLARKNWLEKSCDCMPLCKEISFTVTEKKEINGVSGFEGTIVITQQLPKMGIKRRVVFSMDQLIMSIGGAIGLFLGASFMTIYGLSYLVMYYLVVKCKYRLKLKRDQNASIKIA
;
A
#
# COMPACT_ATOMS: atom_id res chain seq x y z
N MET A 1 19.70 -22.78 0.35
CA MET A 1 20.47 -21.51 0.40
C MET A 1 21.60 -21.48 -0.66
N VAL A 2 21.35 -21.97 -1.88
CA VAL A 2 22.37 -22.15 -2.92
C VAL A 2 22.48 -20.92 -3.86
N CYS A 3 21.44 -20.07 -3.87
CA CYS A 3 21.39 -18.89 -4.73
C CYS A 3 22.26 -17.71 -4.25
N LEU A 4 22.62 -17.66 -2.97
CA LEU A 4 23.42 -16.58 -2.37
C LEU A 4 24.92 -16.72 -2.68
N ALA A 5 25.45 -17.95 -2.68
CA ALA A 5 26.86 -18.22 -2.96
C ALA A 5 27.24 -17.95 -4.44
N ARG A 6 26.32 -18.14 -5.39
CA ARG A 6 26.58 -17.97 -6.83
C ARG A 6 26.79 -16.50 -7.25
N LYS A 7 26.39 -15.53 -6.43
CA LYS A 7 26.38 -14.11 -6.78
C LYS A 7 27.48 -13.26 -6.11
N ASN A 8 28.48 -13.86 -5.45
CA ASN A 8 29.58 -13.15 -4.77
C ASN A 8 29.08 -11.95 -3.92
N TRP A 9 28.08 -12.19 -3.06
CA TRP A 9 27.45 -11.15 -2.23
C TRP A 9 28.37 -10.52 -1.19
N LEU A 10 29.55 -11.11 -0.93
CA LEU A 10 30.50 -10.60 0.08
C LEU A 10 31.18 -9.28 -0.34
N GLU A 11 31.28 -9.01 -1.64
CA GLU A 11 31.99 -7.84 -2.20
C GLU A 11 31.07 -6.62 -2.41
N LYS A 12 29.75 -6.80 -2.31
CA LYS A 12 28.77 -5.73 -2.55
C LYS A 12 28.03 -5.38 -1.27
N SER A 13 27.92 -4.08 -0.97
CA SER A 13 27.08 -3.59 0.13
C SER A 13 25.63 -4.00 -0.14
N CYS A 14 25.08 -4.82 0.76
CA CYS A 14 23.75 -5.38 0.61
C CYS A 14 22.72 -4.45 1.28
N ASP A 15 21.84 -3.83 0.49
CA ASP A 15 20.66 -3.15 1.02
C ASP A 15 19.59 -4.18 1.39
N CYS A 16 19.78 -4.86 2.52
CA CYS A 16 18.80 -5.78 3.07
C CYS A 16 17.62 -5.00 3.67
N MET A 17 16.40 -5.34 3.24
CA MET A 17 15.17 -4.83 3.88
C MET A 17 15.08 -5.35 5.31
N PRO A 18 14.86 -4.49 6.33
CA PRO A 18 14.71 -4.94 7.71
C PRO A 18 13.46 -5.81 7.89
N LEU A 19 13.51 -6.73 8.85
CA LEU A 19 12.37 -7.59 9.16
C LEU A 19 11.23 -6.77 9.77
N CYS A 20 9.99 -7.07 9.36
CA CYS A 20 8.79 -6.41 9.88
C CYS A 20 8.51 -6.74 11.36
N LYS A 21 8.94 -7.92 11.81
CA LYS A 21 8.88 -8.35 13.21
C LYS A 21 10.27 -8.77 13.63
N GLU A 22 10.87 -7.97 14.49
CA GLU A 22 12.17 -8.24 15.06
C GLU A 22 12.10 -8.05 16.58
N ILE A 23 12.82 -8.89 17.31
CA ILE A 23 12.94 -8.78 18.76
C ILE A 23 14.34 -8.24 19.04
N SER A 24 14.43 -7.09 19.69
CA SER A 24 15.71 -6.52 20.12
C SER A 24 15.92 -6.78 21.60
N PHE A 25 17.11 -7.27 21.96
CA PHE A 25 17.53 -7.47 23.34
C PHE A 25 18.61 -6.45 23.67
N THR A 26 18.43 -5.73 24.77
CA THR A 26 19.48 -4.85 25.31
C THR A 26 20.31 -5.64 26.32
N VAL A 27 21.59 -5.82 26.06
CA VAL A 27 22.53 -6.45 27.00
C VAL A 27 23.00 -5.39 27.99
N THR A 28 22.70 -5.55 29.27
CA THR A 28 22.95 -4.49 30.27
C THR A 28 24.32 -4.59 30.93
N GLU A 29 24.95 -5.76 31.09
CA GLU A 29 26.33 -5.84 31.61
C GLU A 29 27.10 -7.06 31.08
N LYS A 30 28.39 -6.87 30.79
CA LYS A 30 29.38 -7.95 30.63
C LYS A 30 30.27 -7.93 31.86
N LYS A 31 30.14 -8.90 32.77
CA LYS A 31 31.13 -9.10 33.83
C LYS A 31 32.19 -10.08 33.34
N GLU A 32 33.40 -9.58 33.11
CA GLU A 32 34.58 -10.38 32.86
C GLU A 32 35.17 -10.77 34.21
N ILE A 33 35.03 -12.04 34.59
CA ILE A 33 35.66 -12.57 35.79
C ILE A 33 37.06 -13.02 35.37
N ASN A 34 38.07 -12.19 35.66
CA ASN A 34 39.47 -12.55 35.45
C ASN A 34 39.87 -13.64 36.46
N GLY A 35 39.66 -14.90 36.07
CA GLY A 35 40.20 -16.07 36.77
C GLY A 35 41.73 -16.05 36.70
N VAL A 36 42.38 -16.17 37.85
CA VAL A 36 43.84 -16.29 37.95
C VAL A 36 44.28 -17.58 37.24
N SER A 37 45.10 -17.41 36.21
CA SER A 37 45.92 -18.43 35.52
C SER A 37 45.23 -19.75 35.13
N GLY A 38 44.79 -19.83 33.87
CA GLY A 38 44.63 -21.10 33.16
C GLY A 38 43.19 -21.58 33.03
N PHE A 39 42.60 -21.30 31.87
CA PHE A 39 41.36 -21.86 31.32
C PHE A 39 40.02 -21.49 32.02
N GLU A 40 39.07 -21.09 31.16
CA GLU A 40 37.66 -20.78 31.43
C GLU A 40 37.34 -19.37 31.95
N GLY A 41 37.35 -18.40 31.03
CA GLY A 41 36.65 -17.13 31.21
C GLY A 41 35.14 -17.32 31.03
N THR A 42 34.40 -17.44 32.13
CA THR A 42 32.94 -17.56 32.10
C THR A 42 32.30 -16.17 31.97
N ILE A 43 31.83 -15.84 30.77
CA ILE A 43 31.14 -14.56 30.50
C ILE A 43 29.67 -14.71 30.86
N VAL A 44 29.27 -14.20 32.02
CA VAL A 44 27.85 -14.18 32.44
C VAL A 44 27.18 -12.96 31.81
N ILE A 45 26.33 -13.19 30.80
CA ILE A 45 25.58 -12.14 30.10
C ILE A 45 24.17 -12.08 30.69
N THR A 46 23.84 -11.03 31.44
CA THR A 46 22.47 -10.76 31.89
C THR A 46 21.68 -10.07 30.77
N GLN A 47 20.83 -10.84 30.09
CA GLN A 47 19.93 -10.34 29.05
C GLN A 47 18.57 -9.99 29.66
N GLN A 48 18.13 -8.75 29.50
CA GLN A 48 16.78 -8.34 29.89
C GLN A 48 15.80 -8.68 28.75
N LEU A 49 14.70 -9.37 29.07
CA LEU A 49 13.62 -9.60 28.10
C LEU A 49 12.97 -8.26 27.70
N PRO A 50 12.67 -8.04 26.41
CA PRO A 50 12.05 -6.82 25.94
C PRO A 50 10.63 -6.67 26.53
N LYS A 51 10.45 -5.68 27.41
CA LYS A 51 9.17 -5.42 28.11
C LYS A 51 8.20 -4.52 27.32
N MET A 52 8.63 -3.95 26.20
CA MET A 52 7.85 -3.02 25.38
C MET A 52 7.97 -3.39 23.89
N GLY A 53 6.88 -3.31 23.15
CA GLY A 53 6.83 -3.57 21.72
C GLY A 53 6.28 -2.37 20.95
N ILE A 54 7.00 -1.94 19.90
CA ILE A 54 6.56 -0.86 19.02
C ILE A 54 5.84 -1.49 17.82
N LYS A 55 4.59 -1.11 17.60
CA LYS A 55 3.82 -1.51 16.40
C LYS A 55 3.59 -0.28 15.52
N ARG A 56 4.03 -0.35 14.26
CA ARG A 56 3.62 0.66 13.26
C ARG A 56 2.15 0.44 12.93
N ARG A 57 1.29 1.36 13.35
CA ARG A 57 -0.12 1.40 12.95
C ARG A 57 -0.25 2.37 11.77
N VAL A 58 -0.99 1.97 10.75
CA VAL A 58 -1.37 2.87 9.66
C VAL A 58 -2.34 3.89 10.25
N VAL A 59 -1.93 5.16 10.27
CA VAL A 59 -2.70 6.25 10.92
C VAL A 59 -3.96 6.61 10.11
N PHE A 60 -3.98 6.26 8.82
CA PHE A 60 -5.13 6.45 7.93
C PHE A 60 -5.33 5.22 7.05
N SER A 61 -6.36 4.45 7.35
CA SER A 61 -6.81 3.35 6.49
C SER A 61 -7.81 3.86 5.46
N MET A 62 -7.97 3.14 4.35
CA MET A 62 -8.84 3.56 3.24
C MET A 62 -10.30 3.72 3.66
N ASP A 63 -10.76 2.99 4.68
CA ASP A 63 -12.09 3.13 5.27
C ASP A 63 -12.30 4.51 5.91
N GLN A 64 -11.34 5.01 6.67
CA GLN A 64 -11.41 6.34 7.29
C GLN A 64 -11.38 7.45 6.23
N LEU A 65 -10.60 7.26 5.17
CA LEU A 65 -10.55 8.19 4.04
C LEU A 65 -11.90 8.27 3.32
N ILE A 66 -12.50 7.13 2.97
CA ILE A 66 -13.81 7.06 2.31
C ILE A 66 -14.90 7.71 3.17
N MET A 67 -14.86 7.46 4.48
CA MET A 67 -15.84 8.02 5.41
C MET A 67 -15.75 9.54 5.49
N SER A 68 -14.53 10.09 5.63
CA SER A 68 -14.33 11.53 5.73
C SER A 68 -14.65 12.26 4.42
N ILE A 69 -14.21 11.73 3.27
CA ILE A 69 -14.49 12.34 1.96
C ILE A 69 -15.98 12.22 1.61
N GLY A 70 -16.58 11.05 1.84
CA GLY A 70 -18.00 10.82 1.60
C GLY A 70 -18.88 11.72 2.46
N GLY A 71 -18.51 11.93 3.73
CA GLY A 71 -19.19 12.86 4.63
C GLY A 71 -19.12 14.31 4.13
N ALA A 72 -17.94 14.77 3.70
CA ALA A 72 -17.78 16.11 3.15
C ALA A 72 -18.59 16.31 1.86
N ILE A 73 -18.48 15.38 0.89
CA ILE A 73 -19.21 15.46 -0.38
C ILE A 73 -20.73 15.39 -0.14
N GLY A 74 -21.19 14.52 0.75
CA GLY A 74 -22.59 14.38 1.11
C GLY A 74 -23.16 15.64 1.77
N LEU A 75 -22.41 16.30 2.66
CA LEU A 75 -22.85 17.51 3.36
C LEU A 75 -22.79 18.77 2.47
N PHE A 76 -21.71 18.96 1.71
CA PHE A 76 -21.50 20.18 0.93
C PHE A 76 -22.21 20.17 -0.42
N LEU A 77 -22.23 19.03 -1.13
CA LEU A 77 -22.82 18.93 -2.47
C LEU A 77 -24.20 18.26 -2.45
N GLY A 78 -24.62 17.67 -1.32
CA GLY A 78 -25.80 16.80 -1.28
C GLY A 78 -25.67 15.57 -2.19
N ALA A 79 -24.44 15.28 -2.65
CA ALA A 79 -24.19 14.24 -3.63
C ALA A 79 -24.09 12.88 -2.91
N SER A 80 -25.09 12.05 -3.12
CA SER A 80 -25.15 10.68 -2.61
C SER A 80 -25.09 9.66 -3.75
N PHE A 81 -25.08 8.37 -3.42
CA PHE A 81 -25.19 7.29 -4.41
C PHE A 81 -26.40 7.46 -5.35
N MET A 82 -27.51 8.00 -4.84
CA MET A 82 -28.72 8.24 -5.65
C MET A 82 -28.50 9.35 -6.68
N THR A 83 -27.77 10.40 -6.31
CA THR A 83 -27.40 11.49 -7.23
C THR A 83 -26.50 10.97 -8.34
N ILE A 84 -25.53 10.12 -8.02
CA ILE A 84 -24.64 9.48 -9.00
C ILE A 84 -25.45 8.60 -9.96
N TYR A 85 -26.39 7.80 -9.44
CA TYR A 85 -27.27 6.98 -10.26
C TYR A 85 -28.11 7.83 -11.23
N GLY A 86 -28.77 8.89 -10.73
CA GLY A 86 -29.54 9.81 -11.56
C GLY A 86 -28.69 10.50 -12.64
N LEU A 87 -27.49 10.96 -12.28
CA LEU A 87 -26.56 11.59 -13.23
C LEU A 87 -26.12 10.60 -14.30
N SER A 88 -25.79 9.37 -13.93
CA SER A 88 -25.39 8.32 -14.88
C SER A 88 -26.51 7.94 -15.85
N TYR A 89 -27.76 7.88 -15.37
CA TYR A 89 -28.93 7.65 -16.23
C TYR A 89 -29.12 8.80 -17.23
N LEU A 90 -29.02 10.05 -16.77
CA LEU A 90 -29.10 11.23 -17.64
C LEU A 90 -27.99 11.26 -18.69
N VAL A 91 -26.76 10.96 -18.29
CA VAL A 91 -25.60 10.88 -19.18
C VAL A 91 -25.80 9.77 -20.21
N MET A 92 -26.23 8.58 -19.79
CA MET A 92 -26.50 7.48 -20.72
C MET A 92 -27.63 7.82 -21.70
N TYR A 93 -28.72 8.41 -21.22
CA TYR A 93 -29.82 8.85 -22.08
C TYR A 93 -29.33 9.88 -23.11
N TYR A 94 -28.57 10.89 -22.68
CA TYR A 94 -28.00 11.90 -23.57
C TYR A 94 -27.03 11.28 -24.59
N LEU A 95 -26.18 10.35 -24.16
CA LEU A 95 -25.27 9.63 -25.06
C LEU A 95 -26.03 8.80 -26.09
N VAL A 96 -27.09 8.09 -25.70
CA VAL A 96 -27.92 7.29 -26.64
C VAL A 96 -28.61 8.19 -27.65
N VAL A 97 -29.19 9.31 -27.22
CA VAL A 97 -29.82 10.29 -28.12
C VAL A 97 -28.78 10.85 -29.09
N LYS A 98 -27.64 11.32 -28.58
CA LYS A 98 -26.56 11.88 -29.41
C LYS A 98 -25.97 10.85 -30.36
N CYS A 99 -25.80 9.60 -29.94
CA CYS A 99 -25.40 8.48 -30.80
C CYS A 99 -26.43 8.21 -31.90
N LYS A 100 -27.73 8.21 -31.59
CA LYS A 100 -28.79 8.06 -32.62
C LYS A 100 -28.78 9.21 -33.63
N TYR A 101 -28.60 10.45 -33.18
CA TYR A 101 -28.49 11.61 -34.08
C TYR A 101 -27.24 11.53 -34.96
N ARG A 102 -26.08 11.19 -34.39
CA ARG A 102 -24.82 10.98 -35.14
C ARG A 102 -24.93 9.84 -36.14
N LEU A 103 -25.58 8.72 -35.76
CA LEU A 103 -25.83 7.60 -36.67
C LEU A 103 -26.80 7.97 -37.79
N LYS A 104 -27.83 8.78 -37.51
CA LYS A 104 -28.78 9.26 -38.53
C LYS A 104 -28.06 10.11 -39.58
N LEU A 105 -27.27 11.10 -39.15
CA LEU A 105 -26.41 11.91 -40.03
C LEU A 105 -25.43 11.07 -40.85
N LYS A 106 -24.79 10.06 -40.22
CA LYS A 106 -23.89 9.14 -40.91
C LYS A 106 -24.64 8.28 -41.94
N ARG A 107 -25.90 7.93 -41.69
CA ARG A 107 -26.76 7.19 -42.62
C ARG A 107 -27.20 8.06 -43.79
N ASP A 108 -27.58 9.32 -43.55
CA ASP A 108 -27.97 10.28 -44.59
C ASP A 108 -26.79 10.61 -45.52
N GLN A 109 -25.59 10.78 -44.97
CA GLN A 109 -24.37 11.00 -45.75
C GLN A 109 -23.98 9.77 -46.59
N ASN A 110 -24.13 8.57 -46.04
CA ASN A 110 -23.86 7.32 -46.77
C ASN A 110 -24.94 7.01 -47.83
N ALA A 111 -26.18 7.51 -47.65
CA ALA A 111 -27.23 7.45 -48.66
C ALA A 111 -26.95 8.42 -49.82
N SER A 112 -26.52 9.66 -49.51
CA SER A 112 -26.17 10.65 -50.54
C SER A 112 -24.98 10.23 -51.41
N ILE A 113 -24.01 9.50 -50.87
CA ILE A 113 -22.86 8.95 -51.62
C ILE A 113 -23.26 7.76 -52.53
N LYS A 114 -24.36 7.06 -52.25
CA LYS A 114 -24.81 5.94 -53.09
C LYS A 114 -25.65 6.36 -54.30
N ILE A 115 -26.08 7.62 -54.37
CA ILE A 115 -26.98 8.15 -55.40
C ILE A 115 -26.21 9.02 -56.43
N ALA A 116 -25.01 9.48 -56.08
CA ALA A 116 -24.05 10.12 -56.99
C ALA A 116 -23.10 9.07 -57.60
#